data_AF-A0A090QYY7-F1
#
_entry.id   AF-A0A090QYY7-F1
#
_cell.length_a   1.000
_cell.length_b   1.000
_cell.length_c   1.000
_cell.angle_alpha   90.00
_cell.angle_beta   90.00
_cell.angle_gamma   90.00
#
_symmetry.space_group_name_H-M   'P 1'
#
loop_
_entity.id
_entity.type
_entity.pdbx_description
1 polymer ?
#
loop_
_entity_poly.entity_id
_entity_poly.type
_entity_poly.pdbx_seq_one_letter_code
_entity_poly.pdbx_strand_id
1 'polypeptide(L)'
;MFFSIGIESPKSDNDAYGIAVPALCVGHYGCFSAADSLADVTRCAQDAISSILMCMVDDQFDIRGLVDAGTLVYQTQEDYAHCDTWLMVEVDLSGYLAG
;
A
#
# COMPACT_ATOMS: atom_id res chain seq x y z
N MET A 1 11.46 -4.45 -2.84
CA MET A 1 10.90 -3.28 -3.56
C MET A 1 10.38 -2.30 -2.52
N PHE A 2 10.43 -0.99 -2.82
CA PHE A 2 9.87 0.03 -1.95
C PHE A 2 8.49 0.45 -2.47
N PHE A 3 7.54 0.61 -1.55
CA PHE A 3 6.20 1.10 -1.82
C PHE A 3 5.94 2.36 -1.00
N SER A 4 5.43 3.41 -1.66
CA SER A 4 4.87 4.57 -0.99
C SER A 4 3.51 4.19 -0.39
N ILE A 5 3.30 4.51 0.88
CA ILE A 5 2.00 4.32 1.54
C ILE A 5 1.47 5.67 2.01
N GLY A 6 0.20 5.93 1.67
CA GLY A 6 -0.55 7.07 2.16
C GLY A 6 -1.31 6.68 3.43
N ILE A 7 -1.28 7.54 4.44
CA ILE A 7 -1.93 7.33 5.73
C ILE A 7 -2.94 8.44 5.96
N GLU A 8 -4.19 8.07 6.26
CA GLU A 8 -5.19 8.97 6.83
C GLU A 8 -5.15 8.83 8.35
N SER A 9 -4.78 9.90 9.06
CA SER A 9 -4.76 9.90 10.52
C SER A 9 -6.18 9.84 11.08
N PRO A 10 -6.39 9.15 12.22
CA PRO A 10 -7.69 9.08 12.86
C PRO A 10 -8.17 10.47 13.29
N LYS A 11 -9.48 10.73 13.11
CA LYS A 11 -10.10 12.02 13.48
C LYS A 11 -10.61 12.03 14.92
N SER A 12 -10.68 10.86 15.54
CA SER A 12 -11.06 10.64 16.93
C SER A 12 -10.41 9.37 17.49
N ASP A 13 -10.42 9.18 18.80
CA ASP A 13 -9.81 8.03 19.48
C ASP A 13 -10.45 6.67 19.11
N ASN A 14 -11.61 6.68 18.45
CA ASN A 14 -12.30 5.46 18.00
C ASN A 14 -12.05 5.14 16.52
N ASP A 15 -11.35 6.02 15.80
CA ASP A 15 -11.04 5.81 14.39
C ASP A 15 -9.69 5.09 14.26
N ALA A 16 -9.57 4.23 13.26
CA ALA A 16 -8.31 3.62 12.88
C ALA A 16 -7.52 4.54 11.94
N TYR A 17 -6.22 4.28 11.80
CA TYR A 17 -5.41 4.84 10.72
C TYR A 17 -5.83 4.17 9.41
N GLY A 18 -6.22 4.96 8.41
CA GLY A 18 -6.44 4.47 7.05
C GLY A 18 -5.11 4.33 6.32
N ILE A 19 -4.94 3.27 5.51
CA ILE A 19 -3.71 3.01 4.76
C ILE A 19 -4.06 2.73 3.30
N ALA A 20 -3.39 3.43 2.38
CA ALA A 20 -3.48 3.20 0.94
C ALA A 20 -2.09 2.91 0.35
N VAL A 21 -2.00 1.96 -0.59
CA VAL A 21 -0.76 1.64 -1.32
C VAL A 21 -0.97 1.87 -2.82
N PRO A 22 -0.76 3.10 -3.32
CA PRO A 22 -1.17 3.49 -4.66
C PRO A 22 -0.57 2.66 -5.80
N ALA A 23 0.68 2.21 -5.67
CA ALA A 23 1.35 1.41 -6.70
C ALA A 23 0.65 0.08 -7.00
N LEU A 24 -0.21 -0.39 -6.09
CA LEU A 24 -0.98 -1.63 -6.21
C LEU A 24 -2.47 -1.38 -6.53
N CYS A 25 -2.86 -0.11 -6.71
CA CYS A 25 -4.19 0.29 -7.16
C CYS A 25 -4.23 0.43 -8.69
N VAL A 26 -3.96 -0.67 -9.39
CA VAL A 26 -3.87 -0.72 -10.86
C VAL A 26 -4.93 -1.64 -11.46
N GLY A 27 -5.58 -1.19 -12.53
CA GLY A 27 -6.63 -1.97 -13.19
C GLY A 27 -7.83 -2.23 -12.27
N HIS A 28 -8.03 -3.49 -11.88
CA HIS A 28 -9.09 -3.90 -10.97
C HIS A 28 -8.59 -4.19 -9.53
N TYR A 29 -7.29 -4.03 -9.28
CA TYR A 29 -6.71 -4.21 -7.95
C TYR A 29 -6.81 -2.92 -7.14
N GLY A 30 -6.86 -3.08 -5.82
CA GLY A 30 -6.77 -2.00 -4.85
C GLY A 30 -6.13 -2.50 -3.57
N CYS A 31 -5.19 -1.74 -3.02
CA CYS A 31 -4.49 -2.12 -1.80
C CYS A 31 -4.76 -1.06 -0.72
N PHE A 32 -5.69 -1.40 0.17
CA PHE A 32 -6.11 -0.57 1.30
C PHE A 32 -6.13 -1.43 2.56
N SER A 33 -5.82 -0.81 3.70
CA SER A 33 -5.82 -1.45 5.00
C SER A 33 -6.12 -0.44 6.09
N ALA A 34 -6.18 -0.90 7.34
CA ALA A 34 -6.29 -0.04 8.51
C ALA A 34 -5.45 -0.57 9.67
N ALA A 35 -5.09 0.32 10.59
CA ALA A 35 -4.38 -0.03 11.81
C ALA A 35 -4.97 0.71 13.02
N ASP A 36 -5.18 0.01 14.13
CA ASP A 36 -5.70 0.60 15.37
C ASP A 36 -4.66 1.47 16.09
N SER A 37 -3.38 1.33 15.72
CA SER A 37 -2.28 2.08 16.31
C SER A 37 -1.23 2.46 15.27
N LEU A 38 -0.53 3.57 15.51
CA LEU A 38 0.59 3.99 14.66
C LEU A 38 1.70 2.93 14.58
N ALA A 39 1.91 2.17 15.66
CA ALA A 39 2.90 1.09 15.72
C ALA A 39 2.55 -0.09 14.80
N ASP A 40 1.27 -0.27 14.48
CA ASP A 40 0.78 -1.35 13.62
C ASP A 40 0.73 -0.97 12.13
N VAL A 41 0.80 0.32 11.79
CA VAL A 41 0.64 0.82 10.40
C VAL A 41 1.55 0.08 9.42
N THR A 42 2.85 0.00 9.71
CA THR A 42 3.82 -0.64 8.81
C THR A 42 3.50 -2.11 8.60
N ARG A 43 3.16 -2.85 9.67
CA ARG A 43 2.81 -4.26 9.59
C ARG A 43 1.54 -4.46 8.77
N CYS A 44 0.47 -3.71 9.08
CA CYS A 44 -0.80 -3.80 8.35
C CYS A 44 -0.66 -3.43 6.87
N ALA A 45 0.22 -2.49 6.53
CA ALA A 45 0.55 -2.16 5.14
C ALA A 45 1.27 -3.33 4.44
N GLN A 46 2.28 -3.93 5.08
CA GLN A 46 3.01 -5.07 4.52
C GLN A 46 2.12 -6.30 4.34
N ASP A 47 1.23 -6.58 5.29
CA ASP A 47 0.25 -7.66 5.20
C ASP A 47 -0.68 -7.45 3.99
N ALA A 48 -1.22 -6.24 3.82
CA ALA A 48 -2.08 -5.90 2.69
C ALA A 48 -1.36 -5.94 1.33
N ILE A 49 -0.12 -5.44 1.28
CA ILE A 49 0.74 -5.55 0.08
C ILE A 49 0.94 -7.03 -0.27
N SER A 50 1.27 -7.85 0.72
CA SER A 50 1.50 -9.28 0.52
C SER A 50 0.26 -9.98 -0.02
N SER A 51 -0.92 -9.69 0.52
CA SER A 51 -2.19 -10.23 0.01
C SER A 51 -2.44 -9.85 -1.45
N ILE A 52 -2.24 -8.58 -1.82
CA ILE A 52 -2.48 -8.13 -3.19
C ILE A 52 -1.45 -8.68 -4.17
N LEU A 53 -0.17 -8.78 -3.77
CA LEU A 53 0.86 -9.41 -4.60
C LEU A 53 0.57 -10.89 -4.85
N MET A 54 0.07 -11.64 -3.85
CA MET A 54 -0.37 -13.03 -4.06
C MET A 54 -1.50 -13.10 -5.09
N CYS A 55 -2.54 -12.26 -4.96
CA CYS A 55 -3.63 -12.22 -5.94
C CYS A 55 -3.14 -11.89 -7.34
N MET A 56 -2.27 -10.87 -7.49
CA MET A 56 -1.66 -10.51 -8.77
C MET A 56 -0.88 -11.68 -9.39
N VAL A 57 -0.09 -12.41 -8.59
CA VAL A 57 0.65 -13.58 -9.08
C VAL A 57 -0.28 -14.71 -9.49
N ASP A 58 -1.31 -15.00 -8.70
CA ASP A 58 -2.32 -16.02 -9.02
C ASP A 58 -3.05 -15.70 -10.34
N ASP A 59 -3.29 -14.42 -10.61
CA ASP A 59 -3.86 -13.91 -11.86
C ASP A 59 -2.83 -13.78 -13.01
N GLN A 60 -1.61 -14.27 -12.82
CA GLN A 60 -0.50 -14.20 -13.80
C GLN A 60 -0.06 -12.77 -14.17
N PHE A 61 -0.32 -11.80 -13.31
CA PHE A 61 0.16 -10.42 -13.48
C PHE A 61 1.68 -10.35 -13.24
N ASP A 62 2.40 -9.61 -14.11
CA ASP A 62 3.85 -9.44 -13.98
C ASP A 62 4.20 -8.39 -12.91
N ILE A 63 4.30 -8.83 -11.65
CA ILE A 63 4.61 -7.95 -10.52
C ILE A 63 6.01 -7.29 -10.60
N ARG A 64 6.91 -7.79 -11.47
CA ARG A 64 8.22 -7.15 -11.71
C ARG A 64 8.10 -5.84 -12.47
N GLY A 65 6.99 -5.66 -13.19
CA GLY A 65 6.67 -4.45 -13.92
C GLY A 65 6.00 -3.36 -13.07
N LEU A 66 5.72 -3.63 -11.79
CA LEU A 66 5.16 -2.62 -10.89
C LEU A 66 6.16 -1.47 -10.70
N VAL A 67 5.63 -0.25 -10.73
CA VAL A 67 6.41 0.98 -10.54
C VAL A 67 5.73 1.82 -9.49
N ASP A 68 6.45 2.12 -8.41
CA ASP A 68 6.01 3.12 -7.45
C ASP A 68 6.38 4.52 -7.97
N ALA A 69 5.38 5.38 -8.16
CA ALA A 69 5.58 6.74 -8.65
C ALA A 69 6.20 7.70 -7.61
N GLY A 70 6.27 7.27 -6.33
CA GLY A 70 6.77 8.06 -5.22
C GLY A 70 5.71 8.94 -4.56
N THR A 71 5.94 9.23 -3.27
CA THR A 71 5.04 10.01 -2.41
C THR A 71 4.66 11.36 -2.99
N LEU A 72 5.62 12.10 -3.57
CA LEU A 72 5.36 13.43 -4.15
C LEU A 72 4.39 13.38 -5.33
N VAL A 73 4.42 12.31 -6.13
CA VAL A 73 3.48 12.16 -7.25
C VAL A 73 2.09 11.82 -6.70
N TYR A 74 1.99 10.86 -5.79
CA TYR A 74 0.71 10.45 -5.23
C TYR A 74 0.01 11.54 -4.42
N GLN A 75 0.76 12.41 -3.73
CA GLN A 75 0.21 13.58 -3.02
C GLN A 75 -0.52 14.57 -3.92
N THR A 76 -0.27 14.56 -5.24
CA THR A 76 -0.94 15.44 -6.20
C THR A 76 -2.22 14.84 -6.78
N GLN A 77 -2.54 13.58 -6.46
CA GLN A 77 -3.69 12.87 -7.00
C GLN A 77 -4.89 13.02 -6.06
N GLU A 78 -6.05 13.37 -6.64
CA GLU A 78 -7.28 13.62 -5.87
C GLU A 78 -7.74 12.39 -5.07
N ASP A 79 -7.53 11.19 -5.63
CA ASP A 79 -7.87 9.92 -4.98
C ASP A 79 -7.17 9.73 -3.63
N TYR A 80 -6.00 10.35 -3.42
CA TYR A 80 -5.21 10.25 -2.18
C TYR A 80 -5.18 11.56 -1.39
N ALA A 81 -6.04 12.53 -1.70
CA ALA A 81 -6.11 13.81 -1.00
C ALA A 81 -6.51 13.69 0.48
N HIS A 82 -7.05 12.53 0.88
CA HIS A 82 -7.40 12.20 2.26
C HIS A 82 -6.19 11.76 3.10
N CYS A 83 -5.06 11.39 2.47
CA CYS A 83 -3.84 10.99 3.18
C CYS A 83 -3.04 12.22 3.64
N ASP A 84 -2.84 12.36 4.95
CA ASP A 84 -2.08 13.45 5.56
C ASP A 84 -0.61 13.10 5.83
N THR A 85 -0.28 11.81 5.88
CA THR A 85 1.06 11.32 6.20
C THR A 85 1.51 10.29 5.16
N TRP A 86 2.79 10.28 4.84
CA TRP A 86 3.36 9.38 3.83
C TRP A 86 4.62 8.70 4.34
N LEU A 87 4.69 7.39 4.16
CA LEU A 87 5.86 6.57 4.48
C LEU A 87 6.28 5.75 3.26
N MET A 88 7.48 5.19 3.33
CA MET A 88 7.96 4.22 2.35
C MET A 88 8.26 2.91 3.08
N VAL A 89 7.67 1.82 2.60
CA VAL A 89 7.85 0.49 3.19
C VAL A 89 8.61 -0.40 2.22
N GLU A 90 9.55 -1.18 2.75
CA GLU A 90 10.24 -2.21 1.98
C GLU A 90 9.48 -3.53 2.07
N VAL A 91 9.32 -4.19 0.92
CA VAL A 91 8.73 -5.53 0.80
C VAL A 91 9.67 -6.39 -0.03
N ASP A 92 10.06 -7.54 0.51
CA ASP A 92 10.82 -8.54 -0.24
C ASP A 92 9.91 -9.23 -1.26
N LEU A 93 10.28 -9.14 -2.54
CA LEU A 93 9.53 -9.77 -3.62
C LEU A 93 9.98 -11.22 -3.89
N SER A 94 11.10 -11.67 -3.31
CA SER A 94 11.70 -12.98 -3.62
C SER A 94 10.73 -14.14 -3.42
N GLY A 95 9.86 -14.05 -2.40
CA GLY A 95 8.83 -15.05 -2.10
C GLY A 95 7.73 -15.20 -3.14
N TYR A 96 7.53 -14.21 -4.02
CA TYR A 96 6.48 -14.20 -5.05
C TYR A 96 7.00 -14.55 -6.44
N LEU A 97 8.32 -14.46 -6.64
CA LEU A 97 8.97 -14.66 -7.93
C LEU A 97 9.52 -16.08 -8.11
N ALA A 98 9.40 -16.94 -7.09
CA ALA A 98 9.77 -18.34 -7.16
C ALA A 98 8.66 -19.16 -7.84
N GLY A 99 8.55 -19.02 -9.15
CA GLY A 99 7.64 -19.77 -10.04
C GLY A 99 8.27 -19.98 -11.41
#